data_AF-A0A4Y3PGU7-F1
#
_entry.id   AF-A0A4Y3PGU7-F1
#
_cell.length_a   1.000
_cell.length_b   1.000
_cell.length_c   1.000
_cell.angle_alpha   90.00
_cell.angle_beta   90.00
_cell.angle_gamma   90.00
#
_symmetry.space_group_name_H-M   'P 1'
#
loop_
_entity.id
_entity.type
_entity.pdbx_description
1 polymer ?
#
loop_
_entity_poly.entity_id
_entity_poly.type
_entity_poly.pdbx_seq_one_letter_code
_entity_poly.pdbx_strand_id
1 'polypeptide(L)'
;MLVMGRSLFVGLLAWLLGSAAQQVFPAKHLHAERIGDWVSMFLFSPVEIILSAFLFIGATALLFGLLHFHISQYLYGRMLQTGWLHGPLCFFSFFVLLIQFVKMPVPTFLAATVALMIGWR
;
A
#
# COMPACT_ATOMS: atom_id res chain seq x y z
N MET A 1 23.26 -9.95 -4.62
CA MET A 1 22.10 -10.89 -4.57
C MET A 1 21.26 -10.72 -3.30
N LEU A 2 21.86 -10.63 -2.10
CA LEU A 2 21.14 -10.46 -0.82
C LEU A 2 20.17 -9.26 -0.79
N VAL A 3 20.58 -8.09 -1.31
CA VAL A 3 19.72 -6.89 -1.36
C VAL A 3 18.49 -7.11 -2.27
N MET A 4 18.68 -7.76 -3.42
CA MET A 4 17.60 -8.05 -4.36
C MET A 4 16.61 -9.05 -3.77
N GLY A 5 17.10 -10.13 -3.14
CA GLY A 5 16.26 -11.11 -2.46
C GLY A 5 15.44 -10.49 -1.33
N ARG A 6 16.06 -9.61 -0.52
CA ARG A 6 15.36 -8.85 0.53
C ARG A 6 14.28 -7.95 -0.06
N SER A 7 14.59 -7.18 -1.12
CA SER A 7 13.60 -6.30 -1.74
C SER A 7 12.41 -7.06 -2.33
N LEU A 8 12.67 -8.19 -2.98
CA LEU A 8 11.60 -9.05 -3.50
C LEU A 8 10.76 -9.66 -2.39
N PHE A 9 11.37 -10.10 -1.29
CA PHE A 9 10.66 -10.62 -0.13
C PHE A 9 9.76 -9.56 0.51
N VAL A 10 10.27 -8.34 0.71
CA VAL A 10 9.49 -7.24 1.27
C VAL A 10 8.35 -6.85 0.30
N GLY A 11 8.60 -6.83 -1.01
CA GLY A 11 7.57 -6.59 -2.02
C GLY A 11 6.47 -7.66 -2.02
N LEU A 12 6.84 -8.95 -1.87
CA LEU A 12 5.90 -10.06 -1.75
C LEU A 12 5.07 -9.94 -0.47
N LEU A 13 5.71 -9.61 0.66
CA LEU A 13 5.01 -9.40 1.92
C LEU A 13 4.00 -8.25 1.82
N ALA A 14 4.41 -7.14 1.21
CA ALA A 14 3.52 -6.01 0.97
C ALA A 14 2.34 -6.38 0.05
N TRP A 15 2.58 -7.20 -0.98
CA TRP A 15 1.53 -7.73 -1.85
C TRP A 15 0.53 -8.60 -1.09
N LEU A 16 1.01 -9.51 -0.24
CA LEU A 16 0.18 -10.38 0.58
C LEU A 16 -0.67 -9.56 1.56
N LEU A 17 -0.09 -8.57 2.22
CA LEU A 17 -0.81 -7.67 3.12
C LEU A 17 -1.89 -6.87 2.37
N GLY A 18 -1.57 -6.33 1.19
CA GLY A 18 -2.55 -5.62 0.37
C GLY A 18 -3.70 -6.53 -0.11
N SER A 19 -3.38 -7.78 -0.46
CA SER A 19 -4.38 -8.77 -0.86
C SER A 19 -5.26 -9.21 0.32
N ALA A 20 -4.66 -9.42 1.50
CA ALA A 20 -5.39 -9.74 2.74
C ALA A 20 -6.31 -8.59 3.13
N ALA A 21 -5.83 -7.35 3.04
CA ALA A 21 -6.62 -6.15 3.30
C ALA A 21 -7.87 -6.12 2.39
N GLN A 22 -7.73 -6.48 1.10
CA GLN A 22 -8.85 -6.52 0.17
C GLN A 22 -9.85 -7.65 0.48
N GLN A 23 -9.37 -8.80 0.93
CA GLN A 23 -10.24 -9.92 1.26
C GLN A 23 -11.03 -9.69 2.55
N VAL A 24 -10.43 -9.01 3.53
CA VAL A 24 -11.05 -8.65 4.82
C VAL A 24 -12.04 -7.49 4.66
N PHE A 25 -11.89 -6.66 3.63
CA PHE A 25 -12.75 -5.50 3.44
C PHE A 25 -14.21 -5.92 3.14
N PRO A 26 -15.20 -5.46 3.93
CA PRO A 26 -16.57 -5.98 3.87
C PRO A 26 -17.42 -5.43 2.69
N ALA A 27 -16.83 -5.16 1.53
CA ALA A 27 -17.52 -4.59 0.38
C ALA A 27 -18.16 -5.61 -0.58
N LYS A 28 -18.03 -6.92 -0.33
CA LYS A 28 -18.48 -7.96 -1.27
C LYS A 28 -19.99 -7.99 -1.53
N HIS A 29 -20.79 -7.33 -0.69
CA HIS A 29 -22.26 -7.34 -0.77
C HIS A 29 -22.91 -5.95 -0.76
N LEU A 30 -22.10 -4.87 -0.74
CA LEU A 30 -22.59 -3.50 -0.58
C LEU A 30 -22.50 -2.74 -1.90
N HIS A 31 -23.59 -2.07 -2.30
CA HIS A 31 -23.60 -1.22 -3.48
C HIS A 31 -22.98 0.10 -3.06
N ALA A 32 -21.69 0.29 -3.34
CA ALA A 32 -20.90 1.46 -2.93
C ALA A 32 -21.49 2.82 -3.40
N GLU A 33 -22.48 2.79 -4.30
CA GLU A 33 -23.22 3.96 -4.79
C GLU A 33 -24.23 4.52 -3.77
N ARG A 34 -24.61 3.77 -2.73
CA ARG A 34 -25.58 4.21 -1.72
C ARG A 34 -24.89 4.60 -0.42
N ILE A 35 -25.00 5.86 -0.01
CA ILE A 35 -24.45 6.38 1.26
C ILE A 35 -24.93 5.55 2.47
N GLY A 36 -26.14 4.98 2.43
CA GLY A 36 -26.64 4.09 3.49
C GLY A 36 -25.82 2.82 3.69
N ASP A 37 -25.24 2.28 2.61
CA ASP A 37 -24.39 1.09 2.64
C ASP A 37 -23.03 1.39 3.29
N TRP A 38 -22.56 2.63 3.20
CA TRP A 38 -21.36 3.08 3.90
C TRP A 38 -21.59 3.16 5.41
N VAL A 39 -22.72 3.76 5.82
CA VAL A 39 -23.08 3.89 7.23
C VAL A 39 -23.31 2.52 7.85
N SER A 40 -23.98 1.60 7.15
CA SER A 40 -24.17 0.24 7.62
C SER A 40 -22.83 -0.50 7.76
N MET A 41 -21.91 -0.34 6.81
CA MET A 41 -20.58 -0.94 6.89
C MET A 41 -19.81 -0.48 8.13
N PHE A 42 -19.83 0.82 8.43
CA PHE A 42 -19.19 1.38 9.63
C PHE A 42 -19.83 0.89 10.93
N LEU A 43 -21.15 0.72 10.96
CA LEU A 43 -21.89 0.32 12.16
C LEU A 43 -21.79 -1.19 12.42
N PHE A 44 -21.82 -2.01 11.37
CA PHE A 44 -21.93 -3.48 11.50
C PHE A 44 -20.60 -4.22 11.34
N SER A 45 -19.62 -3.66 10.62
CA SER A 45 -18.31 -4.26 10.40
C SER A 45 -17.11 -3.36 10.77
N PRO A 46 -17.11 -2.66 11.93
CA PRO A 46 -16.03 -1.75 12.29
C PRO A 46 -14.68 -2.46 12.44
N VAL A 47 -14.66 -3.68 12.97
CA VAL A 47 -13.42 -4.45 13.18
C VAL A 47 -12.78 -4.83 11.84
N GLU A 48 -13.57 -5.25 10.86
CA GLU A 48 -13.09 -5.62 9.53
C GLU A 48 -12.56 -4.41 8.77
N ILE A 49 -13.22 -3.25 8.92
CA ILE A 49 -12.73 -1.96 8.37
C ILE A 49 -11.37 -1.60 8.98
N ILE A 50 -11.26 -1.62 10.31
CA ILE A 50 -10.02 -1.25 11.01
C ILE A 50 -8.89 -2.20 10.63
N LEU A 51 -9.15 -3.51 10.61
CA LEU A 51 -8.17 -4.52 10.24
C LEU A 51 -7.72 -4.36 8.78
N SER A 52 -8.66 -4.17 7.85
CA SER A 52 -8.36 -3.91 6.44
C SER A 52 -7.52 -2.63 6.27
N ALA A 53 -7.87 -1.55 6.97
CA ALA A 53 -7.10 -0.32 6.96
C ALA A 53 -5.68 -0.51 7.51
N PHE A 54 -5.51 -1.24 8.61
CA PHE A 54 -4.21 -1.52 9.20
C PHE A 54 -3.31 -2.33 8.25
N LEU A 55 -3.87 -3.38 7.64
CA LEU A 55 -3.16 -4.20 6.64
C LEU A 55 -2.77 -3.38 5.40
N PHE A 56 -3.66 -2.50 4.94
CA PHE A 56 -3.40 -1.61 3.81
C PHE A 56 -2.30 -0.58 4.13
N ILE A 57 -2.35 0.05 5.30
CA ILE A 57 -1.31 0.98 5.77
C ILE A 57 0.04 0.26 5.88
N GLY A 58 0.06 -0.95 6.45
CA GLY A 58 1.27 -1.77 6.54
C GLY A 58 1.87 -2.09 5.17
N ALA A 59 1.04 -2.53 4.22
CA ALA A 59 1.46 -2.79 2.84
C ALA A 59 2.04 -1.53 2.17
N THR A 60 1.33 -0.40 2.31
CA THR A 60 1.74 0.90 1.77
C THR A 60 3.06 1.37 2.35
N ALA A 61 3.24 1.27 3.68
CA ALA A 61 4.46 1.68 4.37
C ALA A 61 5.68 0.86 3.91
N LEU A 62 5.51 -0.46 3.73
CA LEU A 62 6.58 -1.32 3.21
C LEU A 62 6.99 -0.93 1.77
N LEU A 63 6.01 -0.69 0.90
CA LEU A 63 6.26 -0.27 -0.49
C LEU A 63 6.91 1.11 -0.57
N PHE A 64 6.46 2.05 0.26
CA PHE A 64 7.06 3.38 0.32
C PHE A 64 8.49 3.34 0.86
N GLY A 65 8.75 2.51 1.87
CA GLY A 65 10.10 2.25 2.38
C GLY A 65 11.02 1.65 1.31
N LEU A 66 10.52 0.69 0.53
CA LEU A 66 11.20 0.11 -0.63
C LEU A 66 11.51 1.15 -1.70
N LEU A 67 10.52 1.99 -2.03
CA LEU A 67 10.65 3.04 -3.03
C LEU A 67 11.70 4.07 -2.59
N HIS A 68 11.58 4.59 -1.37
CA HIS A 68 12.54 5.53 -0.79
C HIS A 68 13.95 4.93 -0.74
N PHE A 69 14.08 3.66 -0.33
CA PHE A 69 15.36 2.96 -0.35
C PHE A 69 15.94 2.94 -1.77
N HIS A 70 15.21 2.45 -2.77
CA HIS A 70 15.73 2.35 -4.13
C HIS A 70 16.00 3.71 -4.79
N ILE A 71 15.18 4.73 -4.53
CA ILE A 71 15.44 6.11 -4.97
C ILE A 71 16.70 6.66 -4.31
N SER A 72 16.86 6.49 -2.99
CA SER A 72 18.05 6.98 -2.28
C SER A 72 19.33 6.31 -2.78
N GLN A 73 19.28 5.00 -3.08
CA GLN A 73 20.41 4.27 -3.64
C GLN A 73 20.69 4.67 -5.09
N TYR A 74 19.66 5.04 -5.87
CA TYR A 74 19.82 5.51 -7.24
C TYR A 74 20.41 6.94 -7.30
N LEU A 75 19.95 7.85 -6.43
CA LEU A 75 20.36 9.26 -6.43
C LEU A 75 21.67 9.52 -5.66
N TYR A 76 21.86 8.86 -4.51
CA TYR A 76 22.97 9.13 -3.59
C TYR A 76 23.98 7.98 -3.49
N GLY A 77 23.64 6.79 -4.02
CA GLY A 77 24.48 5.61 -3.93
C GLY A 77 25.64 5.63 -4.92
N ARG A 78 26.87 5.74 -4.41
CA ARG A 78 28.16 5.59 -5.13
C ARG A 78 28.42 4.17 -5.72
N MET A 79 27.40 3.35 -5.99
CA MET A 79 27.58 1.98 -6.52
C MET A 79 27.35 1.91 -8.02
N LEU A 80 28.38 2.29 -8.77
CA LEU A 80 28.47 2.27 -10.24
C LEU A 80 28.18 0.90 -10.90
N GLN A 81 28.17 -0.21 -10.15
CA GLN A 81 27.98 -1.55 -10.71
C GLN A 81 26.59 -2.18 -10.49
N THR A 82 25.75 -1.66 -9.58
CA THR A 82 24.43 -2.24 -9.29
C THR A 82 23.26 -1.28 -9.44
N GLY A 83 23.51 -0.01 -9.80
CA GLY A 83 22.46 1.00 -10.02
C GLY A 83 21.38 0.58 -11.02
N TRP A 84 21.76 -0.19 -12.04
CA TRP A 84 20.85 -0.76 -13.03
C TRP A 84 19.79 -1.70 -12.46
N LEU A 85 20.05 -2.36 -11.32
CA LEU A 85 19.07 -3.23 -10.66
C LEU A 85 18.08 -2.43 -9.80
N HIS A 86 18.45 -1.24 -9.34
CA HIS A 86 17.57 -0.40 -8.51
C HIS A 86 16.46 0.26 -9.32
N GLY A 87 16.69 0.60 -10.59
CA GLY A 87 15.64 1.14 -11.47
C GLY A 87 14.43 0.21 -11.62
N PRO A 88 14.61 -1.05 -12.08
CA PRO A 88 13.52 -2.02 -12.19
C PRO A 88 12.83 -2.32 -10.86
N LEU A 89 13.56 -2.41 -9.74
CA LEU A 89 12.99 -2.66 -8.42
C LEU A 89 12.19 -1.45 -7.89
N CYS A 90 12.64 -0.23 -8.20
CA CYS A 90 11.92 1.01 -7.94
C CYS A 90 10.61 1.04 -8.73
N PHE A 91 10.68 0.76 -10.04
CA PHE A 91 9.50 0.68 -10.90
C PHE A 91 8.53 -0.40 -10.43
N PHE A 92 9.02 -1.59 -10.08
CA PHE A 92 8.20 -2.67 -9.53
C PHE A 92 7.46 -2.24 -8.26
N SER A 93 8.18 -1.62 -7.31
CA SER A 93 7.58 -1.15 -6.05
C SER A 93 6.51 -0.09 -6.28
N PHE A 94 6.77 0.85 -7.21
CA PHE A 94 5.80 1.87 -7.63
C PHE A 94 4.57 1.25 -8.32
N PHE A 95 4.78 0.29 -9.21
CA PHE A 95 3.71 -0.39 -9.92
C PHE A 95 2.79 -1.17 -8.97
N VAL A 96 3.38 -1.90 -8.01
CA VAL A 96 2.62 -2.63 -6.98
C VAL A 96 1.83 -1.65 -6.10
N LEU A 97 2.44 -0.52 -5.71
CA LEU A 97 1.78 0.53 -4.96
C LEU A 97 0.57 1.08 -5.71
N LEU A 98 0.73 1.40 -7.00
CA LEU A 98 -0.36 1.89 -7.85
C LEU A 98 -1.51 0.87 -7.96
N ILE A 99 -1.20 -0.42 -8.15
CA ILE A 99 -2.23 -1.47 -8.17
C ILE A 99 -2.99 -1.53 -6.84
N GLN A 100 -2.30 -1.43 -5.71
CA GLN A 100 -2.96 -1.47 -4.40
C GLN A 100 -3.94 -0.30 -4.23
N PHE A 101 -3.55 0.91 -4.63
CA PHE A 101 -4.41 2.08 -4.60
C PHE A 101 -5.65 1.93 -5.50
N VAL A 102 -5.47 1.38 -6.71
CA VAL A 102 -6.59 1.15 -7.65
C VAL A 102 -7.55 0.09 -7.13
N LYS A 103 -7.04 -1.00 -6.53
CA LYS A 103 -7.88 -2.11 -6.06
C LYS A 103 -8.63 -1.81 -4.76
N MET A 104 -8.19 -0.83 -3.98
CA MET A 104 -8.71 -0.52 -2.65
C MET A 104 -9.05 0.98 -2.52
N PRO A 105 -10.01 1.50 -3.31
CA PRO A 105 -10.31 2.93 -3.35
C PRO A 105 -10.82 3.48 -2.01
N VAL A 106 -11.46 2.63 -1.20
CA VAL A 106 -12.04 3.05 0.08
C VAL A 106 -10.98 3.22 1.19
N PRO A 107 -10.14 2.21 1.50
CA PRO A 107 -9.00 2.41 2.40
C PRO A 107 -8.06 3.52 1.92
N THR A 108 -7.91 3.67 0.60
CA THR A 108 -7.15 4.76 -0.02
C THR A 108 -7.72 6.13 0.31
N PHE A 109 -9.04 6.31 0.17
CA PHE A 109 -9.71 7.57 0.48
C PHE A 109 -9.58 7.91 1.97
N LEU A 110 -9.79 6.93 2.86
CA LEU A 110 -9.57 7.10 4.30
C LEU A 110 -8.13 7.51 4.63
N ALA A 111 -7.15 6.80 4.08
CA ALA A 111 -5.73 7.11 4.27
C ALA A 111 -5.37 8.50 3.74
N ALA A 112 -5.88 8.88 2.56
CA ALA A 112 -5.67 10.21 1.98
C ALA A 112 -6.32 11.32 2.82
N THR A 113 -7.53 11.11 3.33
CA THR A 113 -8.22 12.07 4.20
C THR A 113 -7.46 12.28 5.50
N VAL A 114 -6.99 11.19 6.12
CA VAL A 114 -6.14 11.26 7.34
C VAL A 114 -4.83 12.00 7.04
N ALA A 115 -4.16 11.68 5.92
CA ALA A 115 -2.93 12.36 5.53
C ALA A 115 -3.14 13.87 5.29
N LEU A 116 -4.25 14.27 4.65
CA LEU A 116 -4.61 15.67 4.45
C LEU A 116 -4.89 16.40 5.77
N MET A 117 -5.59 15.76 6.71
CA MET A 117 -5.86 16.35 8.04
C MET A 117 -4.59 16.54 8.87
N ILE A 118 -3.60 15.65 8.72
CA ILE A 118 -2.30 15.75 9.42
C ILE A 118 -1.40 16.79 8.74
N GLY A 119 -1.37 16.82 7.41
CA GLY A 119 -0.53 17.75 6.62
C GLY A 119 -1.03 19.20 6.58
N TRP A 120 -2.23 19.48 7.11
CA TRP A 120 -2.77 20.84 7.27
C TRP A 120 -2.35 21.51 8.60
N ARG A 121 -1.57 20.83 9.45
CA ARG A 121 -0.93 21.42 10.63
C ARG A 121 0.48 21.90 10.30
#